data_AF-R5WX13-F1
#
_entry.id   AF-R5WX13-F1
#
_cell.length_a   1.000
_cell.length_b   1.000
_cell.length_c   1.000
_cell.angle_alpha   90.00
_cell.angle_beta   90.00
_cell.angle_gamma   90.00
#
_symmetry.space_group_name_H-M   'P 1'
#
loop_
_entity.id
_entity.type
_entity.pdbx_description
1 polymer ?
#
loop_
_entity_poly.entity_id
_entity_poly.type
_entity_poly.pdbx_seq_one_letter_code
_entity_poly.pdbx_strand_id
1 'polypeptide(L)'
;MKKILLISVLCLAIIACGKKEEAQQEATQATETTQGQSTEVPNPFIEAKNLEEASKIAEFTLSVPANYEDYKKQTIQAIENDMIEVIYFNDTDNEGLRIRKAIGTDDISGDYNEYKDVETVKVGDVEVTEKGSDGDIAVAIWNDGTYSYAIDAGEAKLNSEAIANFIANIK
;
A
#
# COMPACT_ATOMS: atom_id res chain seq x y z
N MET A 1 48.71 40.96 49.10
CA MET A 1 48.10 39.83 49.85
C MET A 1 48.25 38.60 48.94
N LYS A 2 49.22 37.69 49.14
CA LYS A 2 49.20 36.48 50.01
C LYS A 2 47.82 35.78 49.93
N LYS A 3 47.67 34.52 49.52
CA LYS A 3 48.43 33.27 49.80
C LYS A 3 48.26 32.30 48.58
N ILE A 4 49.29 31.67 47.98
CA ILE A 4 50.03 30.44 48.35
C ILE A 4 49.07 29.24 48.53
N LEU A 5 49.11 28.12 47.78
CA LEU A 5 50.13 27.04 47.66
C LEU A 5 49.71 26.12 46.45
N LEU A 6 50.51 25.73 45.43
CA LEU A 6 51.59 24.69 45.34
C LEU A 6 51.08 23.29 45.80
N ILE A 7 51.09 22.17 45.05
CA ILE A 7 52.11 21.43 44.23
C ILE A 7 51.36 20.27 43.52
N SER A 8 51.48 20.07 42.19
CA SER A 8 52.30 19.04 41.48
C SER A 8 52.16 17.62 42.07
N VAL A 9 51.85 16.58 41.27
CA VAL A 9 52.88 15.71 40.68
C VAL A 9 52.41 15.10 39.36
N LEU A 10 53.35 15.14 38.43
CA LEU A 10 53.46 14.59 37.09
C LEU A 10 53.94 13.13 37.13
N CYS A 11 53.40 12.25 36.29
CA CYS A 11 54.16 11.12 35.74
C CYS A 11 53.70 10.83 34.30
N LEU A 12 54.49 11.29 33.33
CA LEU A 12 54.53 10.74 31.97
C LEU A 12 55.36 9.47 31.97
N ALA A 13 54.98 8.47 31.17
CA ALA A 13 55.95 7.63 30.47
C ALA A 13 55.32 6.81 29.32
N ILE A 14 55.64 7.27 28.10
CA ILE A 14 56.10 6.54 26.89
C ILE A 14 55.26 5.39 26.29
N ILE A 15 54.80 5.69 25.07
CA ILE A 15 54.44 4.77 23.98
C ILE A 15 55.69 3.96 23.57
N ALA A 16 55.57 2.64 23.54
CA ALA A 16 56.46 1.78 22.79
C ALA A 16 55.62 0.80 21.96
N CYS A 17 55.52 1.11 20.67
CA CYS A 17 55.01 0.23 19.64
C CYS A 17 56.03 -0.90 19.43
N GLY A 18 55.65 -2.15 19.73
CA GLY A 18 56.51 -3.32 19.62
C GLY A 18 55.70 -4.51 19.11
N LYS A 19 55.67 -4.65 17.79
CA LYS A 19 55.10 -5.74 17.02
C LYS A 19 55.61 -7.10 17.56
N LYS A 20 54.71 -7.98 18.01
CA LYS A 20 54.95 -9.43 17.98
C LYS A 20 53.64 -10.20 17.88
N GLU A 21 53.64 -11.03 16.85
CA GLU A 21 52.65 -11.96 16.33
C GLU A 21 52.04 -12.86 17.41
N GLU A 22 50.71 -12.86 17.52
CA GLU A 22 49.95 -13.74 18.42
C GLU A 22 49.59 -15.02 17.67
N ALA A 23 50.04 -16.16 18.21
CA ALA A 23 49.65 -17.48 17.76
C ALA A 23 48.39 -17.94 18.51
N GLN A 24 47.42 -18.39 17.71
CA GLN A 24 46.17 -19.09 18.00
C GLN A 24 46.07 -19.82 19.35
N GLN A 25 44.90 -19.68 19.98
CA GLN A 25 44.16 -20.83 20.50
C GLN A 25 42.67 -20.65 20.20
N GLU A 26 42.14 -21.58 19.40
CA GLU A 26 40.74 -21.72 19.03
C GLU A 26 39.86 -21.96 20.26
N ALA A 27 38.76 -21.23 20.33
CA ALA A 27 37.55 -21.68 21.01
C ALA A 27 36.38 -21.50 20.04
N THR A 28 35.96 -22.62 19.46
CA THR A 28 34.76 -22.75 18.63
C THR A 28 33.55 -22.30 19.42
N GLN A 29 32.99 -21.14 19.08
CA GLN A 29 31.65 -20.74 19.52
C GLN A 29 30.75 -20.73 18.29
N ALA A 30 29.89 -21.74 18.21
CA ALA A 30 28.83 -21.82 17.23
C ALA A 30 27.91 -20.59 17.40
N THR A 31 27.98 -19.67 16.45
CA THR A 31 26.95 -18.66 16.26
C THR A 31 25.72 -19.36 15.71
N GLU A 32 24.80 -19.74 16.59
CA GLU A 32 23.42 -20.01 16.19
C GLU A 32 22.83 -18.69 15.70
N THR A 33 22.89 -18.46 14.39
CA THR A 33 22.02 -17.48 13.75
C THR A 33 20.61 -18.07 13.77
N THR A 34 19.80 -17.70 14.76
CA THR A 34 18.34 -17.83 14.64
C THR A 34 17.92 -16.94 13.48
N GLN A 35 17.91 -17.52 12.28
CA GLN A 35 17.32 -16.94 11.10
C GLN A 35 15.83 -16.82 11.41
N GLY A 36 15.40 -15.62 11.79
CA GLY A 36 13.98 -15.32 11.97
C GLY A 36 13.27 -15.74 10.70
N GLN A 37 12.44 -16.78 10.80
CA GLN A 37 11.61 -17.19 9.69
C GLN A 37 10.66 -16.04 9.43
N SER A 38 10.89 -15.32 8.33
CA SER A 38 9.91 -14.38 7.79
C SER A 38 8.67 -15.22 7.47
N THR A 39 7.63 -15.11 8.30
CA THR A 39 6.33 -15.69 8.00
C THR A 39 5.70 -14.81 6.93
N GLU A 40 5.98 -15.11 5.68
CA GLU A 40 5.30 -14.48 4.56
C GLU A 40 3.83 -14.93 4.60
N VAL A 41 2.93 -13.97 4.79
CA VAL A 41 1.49 -14.23 4.68
C VAL A 41 1.19 -14.47 3.20
N PRO A 42 0.51 -15.57 2.83
CA PRO A 42 0.21 -15.84 1.43
C PRO A 42 -0.66 -14.73 0.83
N ASN A 43 -0.38 -14.37 -0.43
CA ASN A 43 -1.22 -13.45 -1.19
C ASN A 43 -2.57 -14.11 -1.51
N PRO A 44 -3.71 -13.55 -1.08
CA PRO A 44 -5.03 -14.15 -1.31
C PRO A 44 -5.58 -13.96 -2.73
N PHE A 45 -5.00 -13.07 -3.54
CA PHE A 45 -5.52 -12.76 -4.87
C PHE A 45 -5.27 -13.88 -5.89
N ILE A 46 -6.31 -14.22 -6.63
CA ILE A 46 -6.32 -15.15 -7.76
C ILE A 46 -6.55 -14.35 -9.03
N GLU A 47 -5.64 -14.45 -10.00
CA GLU A 47 -5.80 -13.81 -11.31
C GLU A 47 -6.91 -14.49 -12.12
N ALA A 48 -7.79 -13.68 -12.72
CA ALA A 48 -8.90 -14.11 -13.54
C ALA A 48 -8.75 -13.57 -14.97
N LYS A 49 -9.09 -14.38 -15.97
CA LYS A 49 -8.96 -13.99 -17.39
C LYS A 49 -9.99 -12.95 -17.80
N ASN A 50 -11.10 -12.86 -17.07
CA ASN A 50 -12.21 -11.94 -17.32
C ASN A 50 -13.11 -11.84 -16.08
N LEU A 51 -14.08 -10.91 -16.11
CA LEU A 51 -15.04 -10.70 -15.03
C LEU A 51 -15.95 -11.90 -14.75
N GLU A 52 -16.22 -12.77 -15.75
CA GLU A 52 -17.03 -13.97 -15.52
C GLU A 52 -16.28 -14.99 -14.65
N GLU A 53 -14.98 -15.17 -14.89
CA GLU A 53 -14.12 -16.01 -14.05
C GLU A 53 -13.95 -15.42 -12.65
N ALA A 54 -13.70 -14.11 -12.55
CA ALA A 54 -13.63 -13.42 -11.26
C ALA A 54 -14.93 -13.56 -10.45
N SER A 55 -16.09 -13.47 -11.12
CA SER A 55 -17.40 -13.62 -10.47
C SER A 55 -17.62 -15.03 -9.89
N LYS A 56 -17.06 -16.07 -10.54
CA LYS A 56 -17.11 -17.45 -10.02
C LYS A 56 -16.22 -17.62 -8.80
N ILE A 57 -15.10 -16.91 -8.72
CA ILE A 57 -14.19 -16.95 -7.56
C ILE A 57 -14.84 -16.20 -6.38
N ALA A 58 -15.38 -15.01 -6.62
CA ALA A 58 -15.92 -14.15 -5.57
C ALA A 58 -17.36 -14.48 -5.16
N GLU A 59 -18.10 -15.29 -5.93
CA GLU A 59 -19.53 -15.60 -5.74
C GLU A 59 -20.48 -14.40 -5.89
N PHE A 60 -20.04 -13.33 -6.55
CA PHE A 60 -20.88 -12.20 -6.95
C PHE A 60 -20.34 -11.54 -8.23
N THR A 61 -21.16 -10.73 -8.89
CA THR A 61 -20.75 -10.04 -10.12
C THR A 61 -20.21 -8.64 -9.86
N LEU A 62 -19.31 -8.19 -10.74
CA LEU A 62 -18.89 -6.80 -10.88
C LEU A 62 -19.03 -6.36 -12.34
N SER A 63 -19.72 -5.24 -12.58
CA SER A 63 -19.69 -4.54 -13.86
C SER A 63 -18.80 -3.30 -13.79
N VAL A 64 -17.95 -3.09 -14.78
CA VAL A 64 -17.07 -1.91 -14.90
C VAL A 64 -16.89 -1.52 -16.37
N PRO A 65 -16.50 -0.27 -16.68
CA PRO A 65 -16.12 0.11 -18.04
C PRO A 65 -14.98 -0.75 -18.59
N ALA A 66 -14.99 -1.06 -19.89
CA ALA A 66 -13.91 -1.83 -20.52
C ALA A 66 -12.58 -1.04 -20.63
N ASN A 67 -12.64 0.28 -20.53
CA ASN A 67 -11.50 1.20 -20.57
C ASN A 67 -11.87 2.48 -19.83
N TYR A 68 -10.85 3.27 -19.48
CA TYR A 68 -10.99 4.64 -19.00
C TYR A 68 -9.93 5.50 -19.69
N GLU A 69 -10.34 6.50 -20.46
CA GLU A 69 -9.43 7.37 -21.22
C GLU A 69 -8.37 6.56 -22.02
N ASP A 70 -7.09 6.79 -21.75
CA ASP A 70 -5.96 6.09 -22.37
C ASP A 70 -5.60 4.76 -21.67
N TYR A 71 -6.28 4.41 -20.57
CA TYR A 71 -6.10 3.17 -19.82
C TYR A 71 -7.00 2.06 -20.38
N LYS A 72 -6.47 1.33 -21.37
CA LYS A 72 -7.21 0.34 -22.18
C LYS A 72 -6.87 -1.11 -21.85
N LYS A 73 -5.82 -1.35 -21.05
CA LYS A 73 -5.45 -2.68 -20.57
C LYS A 73 -6.03 -2.92 -19.18
N GLN A 74 -6.37 -4.16 -18.87
CA GLN A 74 -6.89 -4.54 -17.56
C GLN A 74 -6.19 -5.78 -17.00
N THR A 75 -5.94 -5.77 -15.70
CA THR A 75 -5.70 -6.97 -14.90
C THR A 75 -6.91 -7.17 -13.99
N ILE A 76 -7.44 -8.39 -13.94
CA ILE A 76 -8.61 -8.74 -13.13
C ILE A 76 -8.19 -9.80 -12.13
N GLN A 77 -8.48 -9.56 -10.86
CA GLN A 77 -8.16 -10.48 -9.78
C GLN A 77 -9.35 -10.62 -8.85
N ALA A 78 -9.41 -11.72 -8.11
CA ALA A 78 -10.44 -11.96 -7.12
C ALA A 78 -9.88 -12.63 -5.87
N ILE A 79 -10.54 -12.40 -4.75
CA ILE A 79 -10.37 -13.16 -3.51
C ILE A 79 -11.59 -14.08 -3.40
N GLU A 80 -11.34 -15.36 -3.10
CA GLU A 80 -12.38 -16.38 -2.99
C GLU A 80 -13.47 -15.94 -2.00
N ASN A 81 -14.71 -15.91 -2.47
CA ASN A 81 -15.91 -15.51 -1.72
C ASN A 81 -15.89 -14.10 -1.12
N ASP A 82 -15.03 -13.18 -1.58
CA ASP A 82 -14.83 -11.90 -0.88
C ASP A 82 -14.76 -10.68 -1.79
N MET A 83 -13.83 -10.64 -2.76
CA MET A 83 -13.49 -9.41 -3.50
C MET A 83 -13.27 -9.65 -4.99
N ILE A 84 -13.64 -8.68 -5.82
CA ILE A 84 -13.15 -8.53 -7.21
C ILE A 84 -12.41 -7.20 -7.32
N GLU A 85 -11.23 -7.23 -7.96
CA GLU A 85 -10.39 -6.09 -8.27
C GLU A 85 -10.14 -6.00 -9.78
N VAL A 86 -10.30 -4.80 -10.34
CA VAL A 86 -9.96 -4.49 -11.74
C VAL A 86 -8.98 -3.33 -11.77
N ILE A 87 -7.78 -3.57 -12.28
CA ILE A 87 -6.71 -2.57 -12.40
C ILE A 87 -6.57 -2.17 -13.86
N TYR A 88 -6.55 -0.87 -14.13
CA TYR A 88 -6.47 -0.31 -15.48
C TYR A 88 -5.07 0.23 -15.75
N PHE A 89 -4.52 -0.11 -16.91
CA PHE A 89 -3.18 0.32 -17.33
C PHE A 89 -3.21 0.98 -18.70
N ASN A 90 -2.28 1.93 -18.89
CA ASN A 90 -2.04 2.56 -20.19
C ASN A 90 -1.18 1.65 -21.10
N ASP A 91 -0.87 2.13 -22.31
CA ASP A 91 -0.09 1.35 -23.27
C ASP A 91 1.38 1.11 -22.84
N THR A 92 1.88 1.86 -21.85
CA THR A 92 3.21 1.69 -21.25
C THR A 92 3.21 0.94 -19.92
N ASP A 93 2.09 0.30 -19.57
CA ASP A 93 1.91 -0.51 -18.36
C ASP A 93 1.97 0.28 -17.03
N ASN A 94 1.70 1.60 -17.05
CA ASN A 94 1.48 2.36 -15.82
C ASN A 94 0.02 2.22 -15.38
N GLU A 95 -0.18 2.04 -14.07
CA GLU A 95 -1.50 1.95 -13.44
C GLU A 95 -2.17 3.32 -13.42
N GLY A 96 -3.35 3.41 -14.03
CA GLY A 96 -4.19 4.60 -14.00
C GLY A 96 -5.11 4.63 -12.81
N LEU A 97 -5.83 3.53 -12.60
CA LEU A 97 -6.80 3.41 -11.52
C LEU A 97 -7.12 1.94 -11.25
N ARG A 98 -7.70 1.71 -10.09
CA ARG A 98 -8.21 0.43 -9.63
C ARG A 98 -9.65 0.58 -9.16
N ILE A 99 -10.48 -0.39 -9.51
CA ILE A 99 -11.87 -0.50 -9.05
C ILE A 99 -12.00 -1.80 -8.25
N ARG A 100 -12.61 -1.71 -7.06
CA ARG A 100 -12.88 -2.86 -6.20
C ARG A 100 -14.35 -2.95 -5.84
N LYS A 101 -14.82 -4.20 -5.67
CA LYS A 101 -16.07 -4.54 -5.01
C LYS A 101 -15.83 -5.71 -4.07
N ALA A 102 -16.30 -5.61 -2.83
CA ALA A 102 -16.18 -6.69 -1.84
C ALA A 102 -17.41 -6.80 -0.95
N ILE A 103 -17.60 -7.94 -0.30
CA ILE A 103 -18.67 -8.13 0.70
C ILE A 103 -18.42 -7.22 1.90
N GLY A 104 -19.48 -6.56 2.38
CA GLY A 104 -19.44 -5.73 3.59
C GLY A 104 -19.67 -4.25 3.30
N THR A 105 -19.27 -3.41 4.25
CA THR A 105 -19.49 -1.96 4.21
C THR A 105 -18.25 -1.15 4.59
N ASP A 106 -17.11 -1.82 4.77
CA ASP A 106 -15.85 -1.20 5.17
C ASP A 106 -15.13 -0.54 3.97
N ASP A 107 -14.18 0.34 4.25
CA ASP A 107 -13.31 0.94 3.24
C ASP A 107 -12.33 -0.13 2.69
N ILE A 108 -12.47 -0.44 1.40
CA ILE A 108 -11.64 -1.42 0.68
C ILE A 108 -10.67 -0.76 -0.31
N SER A 109 -10.49 0.57 -0.25
CA SER A 109 -9.62 1.31 -1.19
C SER A 109 -8.16 0.91 -1.09
N GLY A 110 -7.72 0.32 0.03
CA GLY A 110 -6.33 -0.08 0.24
C GLY A 110 -5.35 1.10 0.28
N ASP A 111 -5.87 2.32 0.24
CA ASP A 111 -5.14 3.56 0.40
C ASP A 111 -5.24 4.00 1.87
N TYR A 112 -4.07 4.11 2.50
CA TYR A 112 -3.93 4.50 3.91
C TYR A 112 -3.36 5.92 4.04
N ASN A 113 -3.37 6.71 2.97
CA ASN A 113 -2.87 8.08 2.98
C ASN A 113 -3.89 9.02 3.64
N GLU A 114 -3.36 10.15 4.13
CA GLU A 114 -4.17 11.25 4.61
C GLU A 114 -4.33 12.30 3.51
N TYR A 115 -5.57 12.76 3.34
CA TYR A 115 -5.96 13.73 2.32
C TYR A 115 -6.46 15.02 2.97
N LYS A 116 -6.14 16.16 2.36
CA LYS A 116 -6.61 17.48 2.82
C LYS A 116 -8.11 17.65 2.58
N ASP A 117 -8.57 17.15 1.44
CA ASP A 117 -9.95 17.29 0.99
C ASP A 117 -10.63 15.94 1.18
N VAL A 118 -11.64 15.89 2.06
CA VAL A 118 -12.48 14.73 2.31
C VAL A 118 -13.92 15.20 2.36
N GLU A 119 -14.72 14.77 1.39
CA GLU A 119 -16.10 15.19 1.24
C GLU A 119 -17.02 13.99 1.05
N THR A 120 -18.20 14.04 1.65
CA THR A 120 -19.26 13.06 1.37
C THR A 120 -20.32 13.71 0.49
N VAL A 121 -20.51 13.17 -0.71
CA VAL A 121 -21.45 13.67 -1.71
C VAL A 121 -22.49 12.61 -2.04
N LYS A 122 -23.70 13.04 -2.38
CA LYS A 122 -24.75 12.14 -2.82
C LYS A 122 -24.72 12.00 -4.34
N VAL A 123 -24.51 10.77 -4.83
CA VAL A 123 -24.52 10.45 -6.26
C VAL A 123 -25.59 9.40 -6.52
N GLY A 124 -26.69 9.81 -7.16
CA GLY A 124 -27.86 8.95 -7.28
C GLY A 124 -28.42 8.56 -5.91
N ASP A 125 -28.43 7.27 -5.62
CA ASP A 125 -28.99 6.71 -4.38
C ASP A 125 -27.94 6.39 -3.31
N VAL A 126 -26.64 6.54 -3.61
CA VAL A 126 -25.54 6.24 -2.67
C VAL A 126 -24.87 7.51 -2.16
N GLU A 127 -24.33 7.41 -0.94
CA GLU A 127 -23.40 8.39 -0.39
C GLU A 127 -21.97 7.95 -0.69
N VAL A 128 -21.20 8.86 -1.28
CA VAL A 128 -19.84 8.63 -1.75
C VAL A 128 -18.92 9.50 -0.94
N THR A 129 -17.89 8.91 -0.34
CA THR A 129 -16.80 9.68 0.26
C THR A 129 -15.69 9.82 -0.76
N GLU A 130 -15.45 11.05 -1.20
CA GLU A 130 -14.37 11.45 -2.10
C GLU A 130 -13.21 12.00 -1.25
N LYS A 131 -12.01 11.46 -1.43
CA LYS A 131 -10.78 11.89 -0.76
C LYS A 131 -9.78 12.35 -1.81
N GLY A 132 -9.10 13.45 -1.58
CA GLY A 132 -8.22 14.04 -2.58
C GLY A 132 -7.39 15.21 -2.09
N SER A 133 -6.72 15.87 -3.02
CA SER A 133 -5.96 17.08 -2.77
C SER A 133 -5.84 17.90 -4.03
N ASP A 134 -5.81 19.22 -3.87
CA ASP A 134 -5.58 20.17 -4.96
C ASP A 134 -6.61 20.06 -6.11
N GLY A 135 -7.83 19.60 -5.78
CA GLY A 135 -8.96 19.47 -6.71
C GLY A 135 -9.05 18.15 -7.48
N ASP A 136 -8.06 17.26 -7.34
CA ASP A 136 -8.11 15.90 -7.90
C ASP A 136 -8.60 14.92 -6.82
N ILE A 137 -9.46 13.96 -7.20
CA ILE A 137 -9.91 12.86 -6.33
C ILE A 137 -8.93 11.70 -6.46
N ALA A 138 -8.37 11.27 -5.34
CA ALA A 138 -7.48 10.12 -5.27
C ALA A 138 -8.26 8.84 -4.94
N VAL A 139 -9.27 8.94 -4.05
CA VAL A 139 -10.04 7.80 -3.60
C VAL A 139 -11.52 8.16 -3.58
N ALA A 140 -12.38 7.28 -4.11
CA ALA A 140 -13.82 7.35 -3.92
C ALA A 140 -14.32 6.03 -3.34
N ILE A 141 -15.08 6.10 -2.23
CA ILE A 141 -15.64 4.91 -1.56
C ILE A 141 -17.14 5.07 -1.35
N TRP A 142 -17.89 3.99 -1.54
CA TRP A 142 -19.31 3.90 -1.22
C TRP A 142 -19.69 2.46 -0.90
N ASN A 143 -20.88 2.25 -0.34
CA ASN A 143 -21.46 0.92 -0.17
C ASN A 143 -22.97 0.96 -0.40
N ASP A 144 -23.55 -0.19 -0.72
CA ASP A 144 -25.00 -0.38 -0.91
C ASP A 144 -25.66 -1.10 0.29
N GLY A 145 -24.95 -1.21 1.41
CA GLY A 145 -25.33 -1.97 2.60
C GLY A 145 -25.06 -3.49 2.52
N THR A 146 -24.73 -4.02 1.33
CA THR A 146 -24.31 -5.42 1.14
C THR A 146 -22.86 -5.52 0.68
N TYR A 147 -22.46 -4.65 -0.25
CA TYR A 147 -21.13 -4.58 -0.82
C TYR A 147 -20.50 -3.21 -0.63
N SER A 148 -19.20 -3.22 -0.38
CA SER A 148 -18.32 -2.07 -0.45
C SER A 148 -17.76 -1.92 -1.85
N TYR A 149 -17.55 -0.67 -2.26
CA TYR A 149 -16.94 -0.31 -3.52
C TYR A 149 -15.86 0.74 -3.28
N ALA A 150 -14.79 0.67 -4.05
CA ALA A 150 -13.76 1.69 -4.05
C ALA A 150 -13.22 1.93 -5.46
N ILE A 151 -12.87 3.19 -5.72
CA ILE A 151 -12.01 3.60 -6.84
C ILE A 151 -10.78 4.23 -6.23
N ASP A 152 -9.62 3.72 -6.60
CA ASP A 152 -8.30 4.15 -6.14
C ASP A 152 -7.50 4.63 -7.37
N ALA A 153 -7.12 5.91 -7.38
CA ALA A 153 -6.43 6.52 -8.51
C ALA A 153 -4.92 6.31 -8.41
N GLY A 154 -4.33 5.79 -9.48
CA GLY A 154 -2.90 5.82 -9.75
C GLY A 154 -2.54 7.10 -10.52
N GLU A 155 -2.15 6.97 -11.79
CA GLU A 155 -1.82 8.11 -12.65
C GLU A 155 -3.07 8.81 -13.25
N ALA A 156 -4.25 8.19 -13.21
CA ALA A 156 -5.46 8.79 -13.75
C ALA A 156 -5.93 9.96 -12.87
N LYS A 157 -6.36 11.05 -13.51
CA LYS A 157 -7.00 12.17 -12.81
C LYS A 157 -8.50 11.93 -12.75
N LEU A 158 -9.03 11.86 -11.53
CA LEU A 158 -10.46 11.72 -11.30
C LEU A 158 -11.03 13.03 -10.77
N ASN A 159 -12.20 13.39 -11.29
CA ASN A 159 -13.02 14.49 -10.79
C ASN A 159 -14.42 13.96 -10.46
N SER A 160 -15.26 14.76 -9.82
CA SER A 160 -16.59 14.30 -9.38
C SER A 160 -17.50 13.87 -10.55
N GLU A 161 -17.29 14.39 -11.78
CA GLU A 161 -18.02 13.93 -12.97
C GLU A 161 -17.61 12.50 -13.35
N ALA A 162 -16.31 12.20 -13.35
CA ALA A 162 -15.79 10.86 -13.58
C ALA A 162 -16.32 9.88 -12.53
N ILE A 163 -16.30 10.26 -11.25
CA ILE A 163 -16.85 9.44 -10.15
C ILE A 163 -18.34 9.19 -10.34
N ALA A 164 -19.13 10.20 -10.69
CA ALA A 164 -20.55 10.04 -10.96
C ALA A 164 -20.82 9.08 -12.13
N ASN A 165 -20.01 9.16 -13.20
CA ASN A 165 -20.09 8.25 -14.33
C ASN A 165 -19.73 6.82 -13.94
N PHE A 166 -18.70 6.61 -13.11
CA PHE A 166 -18.38 5.28 -12.60
C PHE A 166 -19.52 4.70 -11.78
N ILE A 167 -20.09 5.44 -10.84
CA ILE A 167 -21.19 4.97 -9.98
C ILE A 167 -22.43 4.59 -10.80
N ALA A 168 -22.70 5.30 -11.89
CA ALA A 168 -23.81 4.95 -12.78
C ALA A 168 -23.61 3.61 -13.53
N ASN A 169 -22.35 3.19 -13.72
CA ASN A 169 -21.98 2.02 -14.54
C ASN A 169 -21.45 0.83 -13.71
N ILE A 170 -21.06 1.04 -12.46
CA ILE A 170 -20.62 -0.01 -11.55
C ILE A 170 -21.82 -0.68 -10.90
N LYS A 171 -21.86 -2.01 -10.93
CA LYS A 171 -22.95 -2.86 -10.43
C LYS A 171 -22.39 -4.10 -9.75
#